data_AF-A0A821WHH7-F1
#
_entry.id   AF-A0A821WHH7-F1
#
_cell.length_a   1.000
_cell.length_b   1.000
_cell.length_c   1.000
_cell.angle_alpha   90.00
_cell.angle_beta   90.00
_cell.angle_gamma   90.00
#
_symmetry.space_group_name_H-M   'P 1'
#
loop_
_entity.id
_entity.type
_entity.pdbx_description
1 polymer ?
#
loop_
_entity_poly.entity_id
_entity_poly.type
_entity_poly.pdbx_seq_one_letter_code
_entity_poly.pdbx_strand_id
1 'polypeptide(L)' 'MENSERLLEESVQPEEIQRYRIVFEKAREAKQLTNQNKFSFAYCLVRSTAKADVRYGLQLLKELYDSTRNDDAKR' A
#
# COMPACT_ATOMS: atom_id res chain seq x y z
N MET A 1 22.49 -17.94 -2.97
CA MET A 1 21.25 -17.15 -3.09
C MET A 1 20.58 -17.03 -1.72
N GLU A 2 21.30 -16.66 -0.65
CA GLU A 2 20.74 -16.60 0.72
C GLU A 2 20.33 -15.18 1.16
N ASN A 3 20.46 -14.17 0.28
CA ASN A 3 20.27 -12.78 0.66
C ASN A 3 18.87 -12.21 0.33
N SER A 4 18.00 -12.99 -0.32
CA SER A 4 16.67 -12.52 -0.76
C SER A 4 15.59 -12.68 0.30
N GLU A 5 15.69 -13.68 1.18
CA GLU A 5 14.71 -13.90 2.26
C GLU A 5 14.85 -12.85 3.37
N ARG A 6 16.08 -12.36 3.63
CA ARG A 6 16.32 -11.26 4.57
C ARG A 6 15.69 -9.93 4.14
N LEU A 7 15.54 -9.71 2.83
CA LEU A 7 14.82 -8.54 2.30
C LEU A 7 13.30 -8.62 2.59
N LEU A 8 12.78 -9.82 2.85
CA LEU A 8 11.38 -10.02 3.23
C LEU A 8 11.16 -9.81 4.73
N GLU A 9 12.21 -10.00 5.55
CA GLU A 9 12.20 -9.74 7.00
C GLU A 9 12.51 -8.27 7.35
N GLU A 10 13.05 -7.49 6.42
CA GLU A 10 13.25 -6.06 6.60
C GLU A 10 11.90 -5.34 6.71
N SER A 11 11.54 -4.99 7.95
CA SER A 11 10.49 -4.02 8.22
C SER A 11 10.76 -2.75 7.44
N VAL A 12 9.72 -2.24 6.77
CA VAL A 12 9.81 -0.94 6.10
C VAL A 12 10.12 0.13 7.16
N GLN A 13 11.13 0.96 6.87
CA GLN A 13 11.52 2.03 7.77
C GLN A 13 10.38 3.07 7.88
N PRO A 14 10.13 3.64 9.07
CA PRO A 14 9.06 4.63 9.28
C PRO A 14 9.12 5.79 8.28
N GLU A 15 10.31 6.23 7.89
CA GLU A 15 10.54 7.32 6.93
C GLU A 15 10.01 6.98 5.53
N GLU A 16 10.10 5.71 5.13
CA GLU A 16 9.52 5.24 3.87
C GLU A 16 7.99 5.23 3.95
N ILE A 17 7.40 4.74 5.05
CA ILE A 17 5.95 4.80 5.28
C ILE A 17 5.45 6.25 5.21
N GLN A 18 6.17 7.19 5.83
CA GLN A 18 5.80 8.61 5.79
C GLN A 18 5.90 9.21 4.38
N ARG A 19 6.94 8.86 3.60
CA ARG A 19 7.06 9.31 2.21
C ARG A 19 5.87 8.87 1.36
N TYR A 20 5.49 7.59 1.43
CA TYR A 20 4.33 7.08 0.70
C TYR A 20 3.01 7.62 1.23
N ARG A 21 2.89 7.87 2.54
CA ARG A 21 1.74 8.54 3.14
C ARG A 21 1.54 9.93 2.55
N ILE A 22 2.61 10.74 2.48
CA ILE A 22 2.53 12.09 1.90
C ILE A 22 2.08 12.04 0.44
N VAL A 23 2.62 11.14 -0.36
CA VAL A 23 2.22 10.99 -1.77
C VAL A 23 0.75 10.58 -1.88
N PHE A 24 0.32 9.60 -1.06
CA PHE A 24 -1.06 9.12 -1.04
C PHE A 24 -2.05 10.21 -0.64
N GLU A 25 -1.78 10.93 0.46
CA GLU A 25 -2.64 11.99 0.98
C GLU A 25 -2.73 13.17 0.01
N LYS A 26 -1.60 13.62 -0.57
CA LYS A 26 -1.60 14.67 -1.60
C LYS A 26 -2.42 14.27 -2.83
N ALA A 27 -2.26 13.03 -3.30
CA ALA A 27 -3.04 12.53 -4.43
C ALA A 27 -4.54 12.43 -4.08
N ARG A 28 -4.87 12.06 -2.84
CA ARG A 28 -6.25 12.00 -2.35
C ARG A 28 -6.89 13.39 -2.29
N GLU A 29 -6.18 14.38 -1.73
CA GLU A 29 -6.64 15.78 -1.66
C GLU A 29 -6.84 16.38 -3.05
N ALA A 30 -5.92 16.10 -3.99
CA ALA A 30 -6.02 16.54 -5.38
C ALA A 30 -7.09 15.78 -6.20
N LYS A 31 -7.79 14.79 -5.61
CA LYS A 31 -8.70 13.86 -6.32
C LYS A 31 -8.04 13.14 -7.50
N GLN A 32 -6.74 12.92 -7.43
CA GLN A 32 -5.89 12.24 -8.43
C GLN A 32 -5.34 10.92 -7.87
N LEU A 33 -6.04 10.30 -6.93
CA LEU A 33 -5.60 9.06 -6.31
C LEU A 33 -5.68 7.91 -7.31
N THR A 34 -4.52 7.38 -7.71
CA THR A 34 -4.42 6.24 -8.62
C THR A 34 -4.34 4.91 -7.85
N ASN A 35 -4.69 3.81 -8.52
CA ASN A 35 -4.50 2.47 -7.98
C ASN A 35 -3.04 2.18 -7.63
N GLN A 36 -2.09 2.71 -8.42
CA GLN A 36 -0.66 2.60 -8.15
C GLN A 36 -0.28 3.30 -6.84
N ASN A 37 -0.73 4.53 -6.62
CA ASN A 37 -0.44 5.28 -5.38
C ASN A 37 -1.02 4.55 -4.16
N LYS A 38 -2.26 4.07 -4.27
CA LYS A 38 -2.92 3.29 -3.22
C LYS A 38 -2.18 1.98 -2.95
N PHE A 39 -1.76 1.25 -3.99
CA PHE A 39 -1.02 -0.01 -3.86
C PHE A 39 0.34 0.21 -3.20
N SER A 40 1.13 1.16 -3.69
CA SER A 40 2.47 1.47 -3.14
C SER A 40 2.39 1.82 -1.65
N PHE A 41 1.42 2.64 -1.25
CA PHE A 41 1.25 2.98 0.16
C PHE A 41 0.79 1.76 0.99
N ALA A 42 -0.19 0.99 0.51
CA ALA A 42 -0.66 -0.21 1.18
C ALA A 42 0.46 -1.26 1.35
N TYR A 43 1.33 -1.42 0.34
CA TYR A 43 2.47 -2.33 0.36
C TYR A 43 3.51 -1.97 1.42
N CYS A 44 3.71 -0.68 1.71
CA CYS A 44 4.55 -0.24 2.83
C CYS A 44 3.88 -0.53 4.18
N LEU A 45 2.56 -0.29 4.29
CA LEU A 45 1.82 -0.48 5.54
C LEU A 45 1.75 -1.95 5.99
N VAL A 46 1.55 -2.90 5.08
CA VAL A 46 1.50 -4.34 5.42
C VAL A 46 2.84 -4.90 5.91
N ARG A 47 3.94 -4.20 5.64
CA ARG A 47 5.30 -4.53 6.08
C ARG A 47 5.76 -3.67 7.28
N SER A 48 4.85 -2.89 7.86
CA SER A 48 5.09 -2.15 9.10
C SER A 48 5.02 -3.09 10.30
N THR A 49 5.83 -2.83 11.33
CA THR A 49 5.72 -3.51 12.63
C THR A 49 4.48 -3.08 13.42
N ALA A 50 3.87 -1.95 13.06
CA ALA A 50 2.67 -1.46 13.73
C ALA A 50 1.42 -2.20 13.24
N LYS A 51 0.74 -2.93 14.13
CA LYS A 51 -0.51 -3.66 13.81
C LYS A 51 -1.60 -2.77 13.20
N ALA A 52 -1.63 -1.49 13.56
CA ALA A 52 -2.59 -0.53 13.00
C ALA A 52 -2.31 -0.26 11.51
N ASP A 53 -1.05 -0.10 11.14
CA ASP A 53 -0.64 0.06 9.75
C ASP A 53 -0.98 -1.19 8.95
N VAL A 54 -0.65 -2.37 9.46
CA VAL A 54 -0.94 -3.64 8.77
C VAL A 54 -2.43 -3.78 8.47
N ARG A 55 -3.31 -3.50 9.44
CA ARG A 55 -4.77 -3.53 9.21
C ARG A 55 -5.21 -2.54 8.14
N TYR A 56 -4.66 -1.33 8.16
CA TYR A 56 -5.02 -0.31 7.18
C TYR A 56 -4.51 -0.67 5.78
N GLY A 57 -3.29 -1.20 5.67
CA GLY A 57 -2.73 -1.70 4.42
C GLY A 57 -3.60 -2.82 3.81
N LEU A 58 -4.03 -3.79 4.64
CA LEU A 58 -4.94 -4.85 4.20
C LEU A 58 -6.29 -4.31 3.70
N GLN A 59 -6.85 -3.31 4.38
CA GLN A 59 -8.08 -2.66 3.92
C GLN A 59 -7.90 -2.01 2.55
N LEU A 60 -6.82 -1.25 2.34
CA LEU A 60 -6.53 -0.61 1.05
C LEU A 60 -6.34 -1.62 -0.08
N LEU A 61 -5.68 -2.75 0.19
CA LEU A 61 -5.52 -3.85 -0.78
C LEU A 61 -6.87 -4.51 -1.11
N LYS A 62 -7.74 -4.71 -0.12
CA LYS A 62 -9.09 -5.22 -0.34
C LYS A 62 -9.90 -4.28 -1.24
N GLU A 63 -9.84 -2.97 -0.97
CA GLU A 63 -10.51 -1.97 -1.81
C GLU A 63 -10.00 -1.99 -3.25
N LEU A 64 -8.69 -2.16 -3.46
CA LEU A 64 -8.11 -2.31 -4.80
C LEU A 64 -8.65 -3.56 -5.51
N TYR A 65 -8.60 -4.71 -4.85
CA TYR A 65 -9.08 -5.97 -5.41
C TYR A 65 -10.58 -5.91 -5.79
N ASP A 66 -11.40 -5.41 -4.89
CA ASP A 66 -12.85 -5.29 -5.10
C ASP A 66 -13.14 -4.28 -6.24
N SER A 67 -12.33 -3.22 -6.39
CA SER A 67 -12.45 -2.26 -7.50
C SER A 67 -12.10 -2.88 -8.86
N THR A 68 -11.04 -3.68 -8.95
CA THR A 68 -10.64 -4.34 -10.20
C THR A 68 -11.68 -5.35 -10.70
N ARG A 69 -12.33 -6.10 -9.79
CA ARG A 69 -13.43 -7.01 -10.15
C ARG A 69 -14.60 -6.30 -10.81
N ASN A 70 -14.88 -5.06 -10.40
CA ASN A 70 -15.97 -4.28 -10.97
C ASN A 70 -15.63 -3.69 -12.35
N ASP A 71 -14.35 -3.48 -12.66
CA ASP A 71 -13.92 -3.04 -13.99
C ASP A 71 -13.90 -4.21 -14.99
N ASP A 72 -13.50 -5.40 -14.55
CA ASP A 72 -13.56 -6.62 -15.37
C ASP A 72 -15.00 -7.06 -15.65
N ALA A 73 -15.92 -6.89 -14.69
CA ALA A 73 -17.35 -7.17 -14.88
C ALA A 73 -18.07 -6.18 -15.81
N LYS A 74 -17.42 -5.05 -16.15
CA LYS A 74 -17.95 -4.02 -17.07
C LYS A 74 -17.34 -4.09 -18.47
N ARG A 75 -16.39 -4.99 -18.71
CA ARG A 75 -15.74 -5.21 -20.01
C ARG A 75 -16.43 -6.28 -20.83
#